data_AF-A0A9X3XMX2-F1
#
_entry.id   AF-A0A9X3XMX2-F1
#
_cell.length_a   1.000
_cell.length_b   1.000
_cell.length_c   1.000
_cell.angle_alpha   90.00
_cell.angle_beta   90.00
_cell.angle_gamma   90.00
#
_symmetry.space_group_name_H-M   'P 1'
#
loop_
_entity.id
_entity.type
_entity.pdbx_description
1 polymer ?
#
loop_
_entity_poly.entity_id
_entity_poly.type
_entity_poly.pdbx_seq_one_letter_code
_entity_poly.pdbx_strand_id
1 'polypeptide(L)'
;MLKKELLKLIEKAGDDENIDSLLENSDLAKSLQASGLTLEAFKEKLKNDKDFKAFIDSENDKYHSKALKTWKENNLEKELEPFIKDKYPDLVTDPVQKKVLELEKELEKERQANARKDLLTQAIKYAADKKLPASVVEKCLGEDFDKTKEVIDSIADDWSKGLEAIATEKMKQSSYIPGKGADGKTISIGASIAAQNNSKSSAPSNPWGDK
;
A
#
# COMPACT_ATOMS: atom_id res chain seq x y z
N MET A 1 67.10 1.15 49.84
CA MET A 1 67.35 0.54 51.16
C MET A 1 68.11 -0.77 50.98
N LEU A 2 69.14 -1.01 51.80
CA LEU A 2 69.89 -2.28 51.79
C LEU A 2 69.23 -3.31 52.72
N LYS A 3 69.43 -4.61 52.44
CA LYS A 3 68.89 -5.72 53.27
C LYS A 3 69.19 -5.55 54.77
N LYS A 4 70.40 -5.10 55.10
CA LYS A 4 70.84 -4.85 56.49
C LYS A 4 70.09 -3.73 57.20
N GLU A 5 69.57 -2.75 56.46
CA GLU A 5 68.80 -1.61 57.01
C GLU A 5 67.35 -2.01 57.24
N LEU A 6 66.77 -2.77 56.32
CA LEU A 6 65.43 -3.34 56.47
C LEU A 6 65.37 -4.27 57.71
N LEU A 7 66.37 -5.15 57.87
CA LEU A 7 66.46 -6.06 59.02
C LEU A 7 66.53 -5.30 60.36
N LYS A 8 67.32 -4.23 60.44
CA LYS A 8 67.40 -3.39 61.66
C LYS A 8 66.10 -2.66 61.98
N LEU A 9 65.29 -2.36 60.97
CA LEU A 9 64.01 -1.68 61.13
C LEU A 9 62.94 -2.66 61.63
N ILE A 10 62.98 -3.89 61.12
CA ILE A 10 62.12 -5.01 61.56
C ILE A 10 62.52 -5.48 62.96
N GLU A 11 63.81 -5.57 63.30
CA GLU A 11 64.28 -5.97 64.64
C GLU A 11 63.87 -5.00 65.76
N LYS A 12 63.58 -3.74 65.42
CA LYS A 12 63.12 -2.71 66.36
C LYS A 12 61.60 -2.61 66.45
N ALA A 13 60.88 -3.24 65.52
CA ALA A 13 59.44 -3.24 65.48
C ALA A 13 58.88 -4.32 66.42
N GLY A 14 57.73 -4.05 67.02
CA GLY A 14 57.00 -5.06 67.81
C GLY A 14 56.36 -6.12 66.91
N ASP A 15 56.14 -7.34 67.44
CA ASP A 15 55.56 -8.47 66.68
C ASP A 15 54.18 -8.16 66.06
N ASP A 16 53.43 -7.23 66.64
CA ASP A 16 52.08 -6.81 66.20
C ASP A 16 52.06 -5.48 65.43
N GLU A 17 53.22 -4.86 65.15
CA GLU A 17 53.27 -3.57 64.43
C GLU A 17 53.01 -3.72 62.92
N ASN A 18 52.30 -2.73 62.35
CA ASN A 18 51.96 -2.74 60.93
C ASN A 18 53.16 -2.33 60.06
N ILE A 19 53.54 -3.23 59.15
CA ILE A 19 54.68 -3.07 58.25
C ILE A 19 54.56 -1.83 57.34
N ASP A 20 53.34 -1.48 56.89
CA ASP A 20 53.13 -0.31 56.03
C ASP A 20 53.46 0.99 56.78
N SER A 21 53.02 1.11 58.04
CA SER A 21 53.33 2.28 58.88
C SER A 21 54.83 2.42 59.22
N LEU A 22 55.54 1.30 59.35
CA LEU A 22 56.99 1.28 59.56
C LEU A 22 57.76 1.70 58.30
N LEU A 23 57.23 1.36 57.12
CA LEU A 23 57.86 1.64 55.85
C LEU A 23 57.50 3.03 55.29
N GLU A 24 56.41 3.67 55.72
CA GLU A 24 55.96 4.99 55.24
C GLU A 24 57.06 6.05 55.23
N ASN A 25 57.90 6.11 56.27
CA ASN A 25 58.99 7.08 56.38
C ASN A 25 60.35 6.56 55.90
N SER A 26 60.40 5.30 55.47
CA SER A 26 61.62 4.64 55.04
C SER A 26 62.13 5.17 53.70
N ASP A 27 63.43 5.00 53.46
CA ASP A 27 64.03 5.31 52.15
C ASP A 27 63.44 4.48 51.01
N LEU A 28 62.81 3.34 51.33
CA LEU A 28 62.14 2.49 50.34
C LEU A 28 60.82 3.14 49.88
N ALA A 29 59.99 3.63 50.79
CA ALA A 29 58.77 4.38 50.45
C ALA A 29 59.10 5.70 49.73
N LYS A 30 60.11 6.43 50.21
CA LYS A 30 60.60 7.64 49.53
C LYS A 30 61.12 7.32 48.11
N SER A 31 61.83 6.20 47.93
CA SER A 31 62.30 5.78 46.61
C SER A 31 61.17 5.36 45.68
N LEU A 32 60.11 4.73 46.20
CA LEU A 32 58.91 4.35 45.42
C LEU A 32 58.08 5.57 45.00
N GLN A 33 57.96 6.56 45.89
CA GLN A 33 57.34 7.85 45.58
C GLN A 33 58.17 8.61 44.54
N ALA A 34 59.49 8.57 44.63
CA ALA A 34 60.39 9.15 43.64
C ALA A 34 60.44 8.36 42.31
N SER A 35 60.13 7.06 42.31
CA SER A 35 60.29 6.19 41.14
C SER A 35 59.14 6.24 40.11
N GLY A 36 58.09 7.02 40.33
CA GLY A 36 57.04 7.17 39.30
C GLY A 36 55.59 7.19 39.78
N LEU A 37 55.31 6.89 41.05
CA LEU A 37 53.93 6.81 41.55
C LEU A 37 53.32 8.18 41.93
N THR A 38 54.05 9.28 41.75
CA THR A 38 53.54 10.63 41.98
C THR A 38 53.02 11.26 40.69
N LEU A 39 52.04 12.17 40.81
CA LEU A 39 51.46 12.87 39.67
C LEU A 39 52.51 13.61 38.83
N GLU A 40 53.53 14.18 39.47
CA GLU A 40 54.62 14.88 38.78
C GLU A 40 55.51 13.92 37.99
N ALA A 41 55.84 12.75 38.56
CA ALA A 41 56.58 11.72 37.84
C ALA A 41 55.76 11.11 36.69
N PHE A 42 54.44 11.02 36.83
CA PHE A 42 53.54 10.63 35.74
C PHE A 42 53.51 11.67 34.60
N LYS A 43 53.42 12.97 34.94
CA LYS A 43 53.52 14.07 33.96
C LYS A 43 54.88 14.09 33.27
N GLU A 44 55.94 13.79 34.00
CA GLU A 44 57.30 13.71 33.45
C GLU A 44 57.45 12.49 32.52
N LYS A 45 56.95 11.32 32.93
CA LYS A 45 56.82 10.12 32.08
C LYS A 45 56.04 10.41 30.80
N LEU A 46 54.91 11.11 30.89
CA LEU A 46 54.11 11.49 29.72
C LEU A 46 54.87 12.40 28.73
N LYS A 47 55.81 13.21 29.23
CA LYS A 47 56.64 14.10 28.40
C LYS A 47 57.86 13.40 27.80
N ASN A 48 58.51 12.54 28.59
CA ASN A 48 59.84 12.03 28.28
C ASN A 48 59.83 10.59 27.73
N ASP A 49 58.79 9.80 28.03
CA ASP A 49 58.67 8.40 27.62
C ASP A 49 57.70 8.27 26.43
N LYS A 50 58.28 7.91 25.28
CA LYS A 50 57.57 7.86 24.00
C LYS A 50 56.55 6.73 23.95
N ASP A 51 56.86 5.58 24.54
CA ASP A 51 55.98 4.41 24.54
C ASP A 51 54.81 4.63 25.50
N PHE A 52 55.10 5.24 26.66
CA PHE A 52 54.07 5.62 27.63
C PHE A 52 53.09 6.64 27.04
N LYS A 53 53.61 7.67 26.35
CA LYS A 53 52.78 8.65 25.66
C LYS A 53 51.92 8.01 24.57
N ALA A 54 52.50 7.13 23.74
CA ALA A 54 51.76 6.42 22.70
C ALA A 54 50.61 5.56 23.23
N PHE A 55 50.81 4.91 24.39
CA PHE A 55 49.74 4.17 25.06
C PHE A 55 48.60 5.06 25.54
N ILE A 56 48.92 6.18 26.20
CA ILE A 56 47.92 7.15 26.67
C ILE A 56 47.16 7.78 25.51
N ASP A 57 47.85 8.17 24.44
CA ASP A 57 47.24 8.72 23.24
C ASP A 57 46.29 7.70 22.58
N SER A 58 46.69 6.43 22.50
CA SER A 58 45.84 5.34 21.98
C SER A 58 44.56 5.14 22.80
N GLU A 59 44.65 5.20 24.13
CA GLU A 59 43.49 5.04 24.99
C GLU A 59 42.55 6.25 24.92
N ASN A 60 43.11 7.46 24.86
CA ASN A 60 42.37 8.68 24.60
C ASN A 60 41.66 8.64 23.25
N ASP A 61 42.34 8.18 22.19
CA ASP A 61 41.76 8.04 20.85
C ASP A 61 40.58 7.08 20.84
N LYS A 62 40.64 5.96 21.56
CA LYS A 62 39.49 5.05 21.70
C LYS A 62 38.32 5.73 22.38
N TYR A 63 38.58 6.44 23.48
CA TYR A 63 37.53 7.12 24.23
C TYR A 63 36.89 8.24 23.40
N HIS A 64 37.71 9.09 22.78
CA HIS A 64 37.24 10.15 21.89
C HIS A 64 36.51 9.60 20.67
N SER A 65 36.99 8.51 20.07
CA SER A 65 36.29 7.84 18.97
C SER A 65 34.91 7.33 19.40
N LYS A 66 34.81 6.74 20.59
CA LYS A 66 33.53 6.29 21.14
C LYS A 66 32.60 7.46 21.45
N ALA A 67 33.11 8.50 22.11
CA ALA A 67 32.36 9.70 22.43
C ALA A 67 31.86 10.41 21.16
N LEU A 68 32.70 10.54 20.13
CA LEU A 68 32.32 11.08 18.83
C LEU A 68 31.28 10.20 18.13
N LYS A 69 31.41 8.87 18.20
CA LYS A 69 30.43 7.95 17.62
C LYS A 69 29.07 8.10 18.30
N THR A 70 29.02 8.10 19.62
CA THR A 70 27.80 8.31 20.40
C THR A 70 27.21 9.70 20.18
N TRP A 71 28.05 10.74 20.07
CA TRP A 71 27.58 12.08 19.75
C TRP A 71 26.97 12.13 18.34
N LYS A 72 27.64 11.53 17.34
CA LYS A 72 27.13 11.44 15.97
C LYS A 72 25.78 10.72 15.92
N GLU A 73 25.67 9.55 16.55
CA GLU A 73 24.43 8.77 16.58
C GLU A 73 23.26 9.54 17.22
N ASN A 74 23.51 10.36 18.25
CA ASN A 74 22.45 11.06 18.98
C ASN A 74 22.11 12.46 18.45
N ASN A 75 23.05 13.14 17.79
CA ASN A 75 22.94 14.56 17.46
C ASN A 75 23.11 14.89 15.99
N LEU A 76 23.78 14.05 15.19
CA LEU A 76 24.10 14.38 13.79
C LEU A 76 22.84 14.55 12.94
N GLU A 77 21.82 13.71 13.15
CA GLU A 77 20.54 13.81 12.45
C GLU A 77 19.79 15.09 12.83
N LYS A 78 19.80 15.46 14.11
CA LYS A 78 19.14 16.69 14.62
C LYS A 78 19.80 17.97 14.13
N GLU A 79 21.13 17.98 13.98
CA GLU A 79 21.84 19.16 13.46
C GLU A 79 21.86 19.22 11.93
N LEU A 80 21.84 18.09 11.22
CA LEU A 80 21.76 18.10 9.76
C LEU A 80 20.35 18.43 9.26
N GLU A 81 19.30 18.02 9.95
CA GLU A 81 17.91 18.30 9.55
C GLU A 81 17.64 19.76 9.15
N PRO A 82 17.97 20.78 9.96
CA PRO A 82 17.75 22.18 9.58
C PRO A 82 18.64 22.61 8.40
N PHE A 83 19.85 22.05 8.29
CA PHE A 83 20.78 22.40 7.21
C PHE A 83 20.38 21.78 5.86
N ILE A 84 19.88 20.54 5.88
CA ILE A 84 19.32 19.86 4.72
C ILE A 84 18.07 20.61 4.25
N LYS A 85 17.18 20.99 5.18
CA LYS A 85 15.96 21.76 4.86
C LYS A 85 16.28 23.14 4.24
N ASP A 86 17.34 23.82 4.70
CA ASP A 86 17.72 25.14 4.19
C ASP A 86 18.51 25.10 2.86
N LYS A 87 19.49 24.20 2.74
CA LYS A 87 20.40 24.17 1.57
C LYS A 87 19.94 23.26 0.45
N TYR A 88 19.17 22.23 0.78
CA TYR A 88 18.78 21.18 -0.15
C TYR A 88 17.29 20.84 -0.02
N PRO A 89 16.38 21.82 -0.22
CA PRO A 89 14.94 21.59 -0.12
C PRO A 89 14.44 20.51 -1.08
N ASP A 90 15.11 20.31 -2.22
CA ASP A 90 14.75 19.31 -3.23
C ASP A 90 15.22 17.89 -2.88
N LEU A 91 16.17 17.73 -1.95
CA LEU A 91 16.66 16.42 -1.45
C LEU A 91 15.86 15.93 -0.23
N VAL A 92 14.92 16.73 0.30
CA VAL A 92 13.94 16.30 1.31
C VAL A 92 13.03 15.18 0.78
N THR A 93 13.05 14.89 -0.52
CA THR A 93 12.59 13.60 -1.07
C THR A 93 13.61 12.49 -0.78
N ASP A 94 13.69 12.08 0.48
CA ASP A 94 14.34 10.83 0.89
C ASP A 94 13.74 9.67 0.07
N PRO A 95 14.51 8.69 -0.46
CA PRO A 95 13.96 7.47 -1.06
C PRO A 95 12.85 6.81 -0.22
N VAL A 96 12.87 6.96 1.11
CA VAL A 96 11.78 6.51 1.98
C VAL A 96 10.52 7.34 1.76
N GLN A 97 10.60 8.66 1.70
CA GLN A 97 9.47 9.56 1.47
C GLN A 97 8.92 9.47 0.05
N LYS A 98 9.79 9.23 -0.94
CA LYS A 98 9.38 8.90 -2.31
C LYS A 98 8.58 7.61 -2.34
N LYS A 99 9.01 6.59 -1.59
CA LYS A 99 8.30 5.31 -1.46
C LYS A 99 6.97 5.47 -0.70
N VAL A 100 6.90 6.36 0.30
CA VAL A 100 5.64 6.71 0.98
C VAL A 100 4.69 7.43 0.02
N LEU A 101 5.15 8.42 -0.74
CA LEU A 101 4.33 9.11 -1.74
C LEU A 101 3.85 8.17 -2.86
N GLU A 102 4.67 7.20 -3.24
CA GLU A 102 4.30 6.16 -4.21
C GLU A 102 3.24 5.23 -3.63
N LEU A 103 3.41 4.78 -2.38
CA LEU A 103 2.41 3.99 -1.65
C LEU A 103 1.11 4.77 -1.42
N GLU A 104 1.17 6.06 -1.10
CA GLU A 104 -0.01 6.92 -0.95
C GLU A 104 -0.75 7.07 -2.29
N LYS A 105 -0.03 7.24 -3.41
CA LYS A 105 -0.63 7.24 -4.75
C LYS A 105 -1.24 5.89 -5.11
N GLU A 106 -0.60 4.79 -4.74
CA GLU A 106 -1.13 3.43 -4.96
C GLU A 106 -2.41 3.22 -4.15
N LEU A 107 -2.41 3.66 -2.88
CA LEU A 107 -3.54 3.56 -1.97
C LEU A 107 -4.72 4.43 -2.45
N GLU A 108 -4.45 5.65 -2.92
CA GLU A 108 -5.49 6.52 -3.47
C GLU A 108 -6.11 5.93 -4.74
N LYS A 109 -5.29 5.34 -5.63
CA LYS A 109 -5.80 4.59 -6.78
C LYS A 109 -6.64 3.39 -6.36
N GLU A 110 -6.21 2.66 -5.33
CA GLU A 110 -6.95 1.50 -4.82
C GLU A 110 -8.29 1.93 -4.20
N ARG A 111 -8.32 3.02 -3.44
CA ARG A 111 -9.55 3.62 -2.90
C ARG A 111 -10.50 4.03 -3.99
N GLN A 112 -10.02 4.71 -5.04
CA GLN A 112 -10.83 5.10 -6.19
C GLN A 112 -11.35 3.87 -6.96
N ALA A 113 -10.52 2.84 -7.13
CA ALA A 113 -10.92 1.59 -7.77
C ALA A 113 -11.99 0.85 -6.95
N ASN A 114 -11.86 0.81 -5.62
CA ASN A 114 -12.86 0.19 -4.74
C ASN A 114 -14.16 0.99 -4.70
N ALA A 115 -14.10 2.32 -4.61
CA ALA A 115 -15.28 3.17 -4.71
C ALA A 115 -16.02 2.95 -6.04
N ARG A 116 -15.28 2.82 -7.15
CA ARG A 116 -15.87 2.49 -8.45
C ARG A 116 -16.49 1.10 -8.51
N LYS A 117 -15.88 0.09 -7.88
CA LYS A 117 -16.44 -1.26 -7.76
C LYS A 117 -17.72 -1.29 -6.93
N ASP A 118 -17.76 -0.53 -5.84
CA ASP A 118 -18.96 -0.41 -4.99
C ASP A 118 -20.10 0.26 -5.76
N LEU A 119 -19.82 1.36 -6.47
CA LEU A 119 -20.78 2.02 -7.36
C LEU A 119 -21.29 1.08 -8.45
N LEU A 120 -20.39 0.32 -9.10
CA LEU A 120 -20.74 -0.67 -10.12
C LEU A 120 -21.63 -1.77 -9.54
N THR A 121 -21.32 -2.25 -8.34
CA THR A 121 -22.12 -3.29 -7.67
C THR A 121 -23.53 -2.79 -7.35
N GLN A 122 -23.65 -1.55 -6.87
CA GLN A 122 -24.96 -0.94 -6.61
C GLN A 122 -25.74 -0.71 -7.90
N ALA A 123 -25.08 -0.25 -8.96
CA ALA A 123 -25.70 0.00 -10.26
C ALA A 123 -26.17 -1.31 -10.91
N ILE A 124 -25.38 -2.39 -10.82
CA ILE A 124 -25.77 -3.72 -11.32
C ILE A 124 -27.00 -4.24 -10.58
N LYS A 125 -27.06 -4.09 -9.25
CA LYS A 125 -28.24 -4.48 -8.47
C LYS A 125 -29.49 -3.70 -8.92
N TYR A 126 -29.38 -2.38 -9.05
CA TYR A 126 -30.49 -1.53 -9.48
C TYR A 126 -30.96 -1.85 -10.92
N ALA A 127 -30.02 -2.09 -11.83
CA ALA A 127 -30.34 -2.48 -13.20
C ALA A 127 -30.96 -3.87 -13.30
N ALA A 128 -30.53 -4.82 -12.44
CA ALA A 128 -31.14 -6.14 -12.37
C ALA A 128 -32.62 -6.05 -11.93
N ASP A 129 -32.96 -5.16 -10.99
CA ASP A 129 -34.35 -4.88 -10.60
C ASP A 129 -35.17 -4.31 -11.78
N LYS A 130 -34.53 -3.52 -12.64
CA LYS A 130 -35.11 -2.97 -13.89
C LYS A 130 -35.06 -3.94 -15.08
N LYS A 131 -34.63 -5.19 -14.87
CA LYS A 131 -34.47 -6.24 -15.90
C LYS A 131 -33.52 -5.86 -17.04
N LEU A 132 -32.54 -4.99 -16.77
CA LEU A 132 -31.51 -4.61 -17.70
C LEU A 132 -30.27 -5.52 -17.56
N PRO A 133 -29.59 -5.88 -18.66
CA PRO A 133 -28.39 -6.70 -18.61
C PRO A 133 -27.19 -5.93 -18.03
N ALA A 134 -26.37 -6.62 -17.25
CA ALA A 134 -25.21 -6.04 -16.56
C ALA A 134 -24.19 -5.38 -17.52
N SER A 135 -24.08 -5.86 -18.75
CA SER A 135 -23.19 -5.30 -19.78
C SER A 135 -23.54 -3.87 -20.21
N VAL A 136 -24.79 -3.43 -20.01
CA VAL A 136 -25.22 -2.06 -20.28
C VAL A 136 -24.83 -1.14 -19.13
N VAL A 137 -24.87 -1.65 -17.90
CA VAL A 137 -24.54 -0.91 -16.68
C VAL A 137 -23.07 -0.52 -16.63
N GLU A 138 -22.17 -1.43 -17.03
CA GLU A 138 -20.72 -1.16 -17.08
C GLU A 138 -20.36 0.02 -17.99
N LYS A 139 -21.16 0.27 -19.03
CA LYS A 139 -20.97 1.38 -19.97
C LYS A 139 -21.62 2.68 -19.52
N CYS A 140 -22.55 2.62 -18.56
CA CYS A 140 -23.31 3.77 -18.08
C CYS A 140 -22.80 4.33 -16.75
N LEU A 141 -21.76 3.72 -16.17
CA LEU A 141 -21.19 4.15 -14.89
C LEU A 141 -20.57 5.55 -15.01
N GLY A 142 -21.25 6.55 -14.45
CA GLY A 142 -20.78 7.94 -14.39
C GLY A 142 -19.96 8.24 -13.14
N GLU A 143 -19.72 9.53 -12.88
CA GLU A 143 -19.02 10.02 -11.67
C GLU A 143 -19.79 9.74 -10.38
N ASP A 144 -21.11 9.58 -10.47
CA ASP A 144 -22.01 9.45 -9.32
C ASP A 144 -23.09 8.38 -9.58
N PHE A 145 -23.55 7.75 -8.50
CA PHE A 145 -24.63 6.78 -8.50
C PHE A 145 -25.94 7.39 -8.98
N ASP A 146 -26.27 8.62 -8.56
CA ASP A 146 -27.55 9.26 -8.91
C ASP A 146 -27.64 9.55 -10.42
N LYS A 147 -26.57 10.07 -11.03
CA LYS A 147 -26.49 10.26 -12.48
C LYS A 147 -26.55 8.93 -13.23
N THR A 148 -25.86 7.90 -12.70
CA THR A 148 -25.89 6.55 -13.28
C THR A 148 -27.31 5.97 -13.22
N LYS A 149 -28.05 6.23 -12.14
CA LYS A 149 -29.44 5.81 -11.97
C LYS A 149 -30.38 6.46 -12.98
N GLU A 150 -30.27 7.77 -13.20
CA GLU A 150 -31.06 8.49 -14.22
C GLU A 150 -30.83 7.92 -15.62
N VAL A 151 -29.57 7.62 -15.97
CA VAL A 151 -29.22 6.99 -17.25
C VAL A 151 -29.80 5.58 -17.34
N ILE A 152 -29.70 4.78 -16.28
CA ILE A 152 -30.29 3.43 -16.23
C ILE A 152 -31.82 3.49 -16.39
N ASP A 153 -32.48 4.45 -15.75
CA ASP A 153 -33.94 4.61 -15.85
C ASP A 153 -34.37 5.01 -17.27
N SER A 154 -33.66 5.94 -17.92
CA SER A 154 -33.93 6.30 -19.33
C SER A 154 -33.76 5.10 -20.26
N ILE A 155 -32.71 4.29 -20.06
CA ILE A 155 -32.48 3.10 -20.87
C ILE A 155 -33.55 2.04 -20.59
N ALA A 156 -33.97 1.87 -19.34
CA ALA A 156 -35.03 0.92 -18.97
C ALA A 156 -36.35 1.26 -19.67
N ASP A 157 -36.70 2.55 -19.75
CA ASP A 157 -37.92 3.01 -20.39
C ASP A 157 -37.89 2.78 -21.91
N ASP A 158 -36.79 3.14 -22.58
CA ASP A 158 -36.66 2.94 -24.02
C ASP A 158 -36.55 1.45 -24.40
N TRP A 159 -35.92 0.65 -23.53
CA TRP A 159 -35.86 -0.81 -23.68
C TRP A 159 -37.25 -1.44 -23.57
N SER A 160 -38.03 -1.02 -22.56
CA SER A 160 -39.42 -1.45 -22.38
C SER A 160 -40.28 -1.12 -23.60
N LYS A 161 -40.21 0.11 -24.12
CA LYS A 161 -40.93 0.52 -25.34
C LYS A 161 -40.51 -0.29 -26.57
N GLY A 162 -39.21 -0.56 -26.73
CA GLY A 162 -38.69 -1.37 -27.83
C GLY A 162 -39.20 -2.82 -27.77
N LEU A 163 -39.22 -3.42 -26.56
CA LEU A 163 -39.80 -4.74 -26.34
C LEU A 163 -41.29 -4.78 -26.67
N GLU A 164 -42.07 -3.77 -26.25
CA GLU A 164 -43.49 -3.66 -26.58
C GLU A 164 -43.73 -3.53 -28.09
N ALA A 165 -42.92 -2.74 -28.79
CA ALA A 165 -43.01 -2.59 -30.24
C ALA A 165 -42.72 -3.91 -30.96
N ILE A 166 -41.64 -4.60 -30.58
CA ILE A 166 -41.27 -5.91 -31.14
C ILE A 166 -42.34 -6.96 -30.82
N ALA A 167 -42.84 -7.01 -29.59
CA ALA A 167 -43.90 -7.94 -29.20
C ALA A 167 -45.18 -7.67 -30.00
N THR A 168 -45.56 -6.40 -30.18
CA THR A 168 -46.70 -5.99 -31.00
C THR A 168 -46.51 -6.39 -32.46
N GLU A 169 -45.32 -6.20 -33.02
CA GLU A 169 -45.02 -6.59 -34.40
C GLU A 169 -45.02 -8.10 -34.58
N LYS A 170 -44.47 -8.86 -33.62
CA LYS A 170 -44.55 -10.33 -33.59
C LYS A 170 -45.99 -10.81 -33.45
N MET A 171 -46.79 -10.21 -32.58
CA MET A 171 -48.22 -10.52 -32.47
C MET A 171 -48.99 -10.20 -33.77
N LYS A 172 -48.62 -9.13 -34.48
CA LYS A 172 -49.18 -8.81 -35.82
C LYS A 172 -48.73 -9.82 -36.88
N GLN A 173 -47.48 -10.29 -36.83
CA GLN A 173 -46.94 -11.29 -37.76
C GLN A 173 -47.49 -12.70 -37.49
N SER A 174 -47.73 -13.05 -36.23
CA SER A 174 -48.22 -14.36 -35.79
C SER A 174 -49.75 -14.43 -35.65
N SER A 175 -50.47 -13.32 -35.82
CA SER A 175 -51.94 -13.33 -35.88
C SER A 175 -52.40 -13.81 -37.26
N TYR A 176 -52.90 -15.04 -37.31
CA TYR A 176 -53.71 -15.51 -38.42
C TYR A 176 -54.94 -14.61 -38.55
N ILE A 177 -55.09 -13.95 -39.71
CA ILE A 177 -56.30 -13.20 -40.05
C ILE A 177 -57.20 -14.16 -40.85
N PRO A 178 -58.22 -14.79 -40.22
CA PRO A 178 -59.18 -15.60 -40.97
C PRO A 178 -59.89 -14.72 -42.02
N GLY A 179 -59.75 -15.08 -43.31
CA GLY A 179 -60.39 -14.37 -44.43
C GLY A 179 -59.44 -13.79 -45.49
N LYS A 180 -58.12 -13.96 -45.39
CA LYS A 180 -57.19 -13.60 -46.47
C LYS A 180 -57.13 -14.72 -47.52
N GLY A 181 -57.74 -14.48 -48.69
CA GLY A 181 -57.52 -15.30 -49.88
C GLY A 181 -56.11 -15.09 -50.46
N ALA A 182 -55.69 -15.98 -51.37
CA ALA A 182 -54.36 -15.98 -51.99
C ALA A 182 -53.97 -14.63 -52.66
N ASP A 183 -54.95 -13.81 -53.05
CA ASP A 183 -54.75 -12.52 -53.72
C ASP A 183 -54.81 -11.30 -52.77
N GLY A 184 -54.75 -11.51 -51.46
CA GLY A 184 -54.59 -10.44 -50.47
C GLY A 184 -55.82 -9.54 -50.24
N LYS A 185 -56.93 -9.75 -50.94
CA LYS A 185 -58.22 -9.08 -50.67
C LYS A 185 -58.91 -9.71 -49.47
N THR A 186 -59.48 -8.88 -48.60
CA THR A 186 -60.28 -9.31 -47.43
C THR A 186 -61.60 -9.90 -47.92
N ILE A 187 -61.74 -11.22 -47.80
CA ILE A 187 -62.97 -11.93 -48.11
C ILE A 187 -63.75 -12.05 -46.81
N SER A 188 -65.05 -11.75 -46.80
CA SER A 188 -65.86 -11.96 -45.59
C SER A 188 -65.87 -13.45 -45.22
N ILE A 189 -65.96 -13.76 -43.92
CA ILE A 189 -65.95 -15.15 -43.43
C ILE A 189 -67.02 -15.98 -44.16
N GLY A 190 -68.21 -15.42 -44.40
CA GLY A 190 -69.27 -16.09 -45.18
C GLY A 190 -68.88 -16.38 -46.63
N ALA A 191 -68.20 -15.46 -47.30
CA ALA A 191 -67.72 -15.67 -48.67
C ALA A 191 -66.56 -16.70 -48.73
N SER A 192 -65.72 -16.78 -47.69
CA SER A 192 -64.67 -17.81 -47.61
C SER A 192 -65.24 -19.22 -47.41
N ILE A 193 -66.27 -19.37 -46.58
CA ILE A 193 -66.97 -20.65 -46.35
C ILE A 193 -67.74 -21.06 -47.61
N ALA A 194 -68.40 -20.10 -48.30
CA ALA A 194 -69.11 -20.38 -49.55
C ALA A 194 -68.17 -20.84 -50.67
N ALA A 195 -67.00 -20.21 -50.83
CA ALA A 195 -65.99 -20.63 -51.80
C ALA A 195 -65.47 -22.05 -51.54
N GLN A 196 -65.28 -22.41 -50.26
CA GLN A 196 -64.83 -23.73 -49.84
C GLN A 196 -65.92 -24.81 -50.01
N ASN A 197 -67.20 -24.45 -49.96
CA ASN A 197 -68.30 -25.38 -50.27
C ASN A 197 -68.53 -25.52 -51.78
N ASN A 198 -68.38 -24.45 -52.56
CA ASN A 198 -68.50 -24.51 -54.01
C ASN A 198 -67.38 -25.35 -54.65
N SER A 199 -66.16 -25.32 -54.11
CA SER A 199 -65.06 -26.17 -54.57
C SER A 199 -65.23 -27.66 -54.22
N LYS A 200 -66.19 -27.99 -53.35
CA LYS A 200 -66.56 -29.38 -53.01
C LYS A 200 -67.77 -29.90 -53.82
N SER A 201 -68.48 -29.03 -54.54
CA SER A 201 -69.59 -29.44 -55.40
C SER A 201 -69.08 -29.67 -56.83
N SER A 202 -68.68 -30.91 -57.14
CA SER A 202 -68.60 -31.34 -58.53
C SER A 202 -70.03 -31.60 -59.03
N ALA A 203 -70.61 -30.65 -59.75
CA ALA A 203 -71.83 -30.92 -60.52
C ALA A 203 -71.52 -32.05 -61.53
N PRO A 204 -72.40 -33.06 -61.71
CA PRO A 204 -72.19 -34.11 -62.70
C PRO A 204 -72.05 -33.51 -64.10
N SER A 205 -71.09 -34.03 -64.87
CA SER A 205 -70.85 -33.67 -66.27
C SER A 205 -72.15 -33.64 -67.08
N ASN A 206 -72.45 -32.52 -67.73
CA ASN A 206 -73.64 -32.36 -68.57
C ASN A 206 -73.65 -33.44 -69.69
N PRO A 207 -74.64 -34.34 -69.73
CA PRO A 207 -74.71 -35.42 -70.71
C PRO A 207 -75.17 -34.98 -72.12
N TRP A 208 -75.29 -33.67 -72.38
CA TRP A 208 -75.78 -33.11 -73.66
C TRP A 208 -74.88 -32.02 -74.26
N GLY A 209 -73.55 -32.08 -74.04
CA GLY A 209 -72.61 -31.24 -74.80
C GLY A 209 -72.45 -31.79 -76.22
N ASP A 210 -72.83 -30.99 -77.22
CA ASP A 210 -72.85 -31.36 -78.64
C ASP A 210 -71.50 -31.89 -79.17
N LYS A 211 -71.62 -32.81 -80.15
CA LYS A 211 -70.57 -33.53 -80.89
C LYS A 211 -69.45 -32.67 -81.45
#